data_AF-A0A383CUY1-F1
#
_entry.id   AF-A0A383CUY1-F1
#
_cell.length_a   1.000
_cell.length_b   1.000
_cell.length_c   1.000
_cell.angle_alpha   90.00
_cell.angle_beta   90.00
_cell.angle_gamma   90.00
#
_symmetry.space_group_name_H-M   'P 1'
#
loop_
_entity.id
_entity.type
_entity.pdbx_description
1 polymer ?
#
loop_
_entity_poly.entity_id
_entity_poly.type
_entity_poly.pdbx_seq_one_letter_code
_entity_poly.pdbx_strand_id
1 'polypeptide(L)'
;LPTYGTCEAAEGIKIEKGFYGDISLDGLTAGMIAKWPGPIHEGNGERQIIIDDRSSQAQREALEKILTGQDTENMATICWVINEMTTIHHETLFKRVLVEADIDSRKGRVNVEDVFHLDAEPIKNPVTGEAHRVRVDIPNVF
;
A
#
# COMPACT_ATOMS: atom_id res chain seq x y z
N LEU A 1 -15.50 -9.24 9.42
CA LEU A 1 -16.09 -7.89 9.34
C LEU A 1 -15.23 -6.94 10.17
N PRO A 2 -15.12 -5.65 9.82
CA PRO A 2 -14.35 -4.68 10.61
C PRO A 2 -14.88 -4.55 12.03
N THR A 3 -13.99 -4.51 13.03
CA THR A 3 -14.36 -4.45 14.45
C THR A 3 -15.19 -3.22 14.81
N TYR A 4 -14.96 -2.09 14.12
CA TYR A 4 -15.57 -0.79 14.42
C TYR A 4 -16.55 -0.31 13.35
N GLY A 5 -17.04 -1.21 12.50
CA GLY A 5 -17.99 -0.87 11.42
C GLY A 5 -17.32 -0.40 10.14
N THR A 6 -16.28 0.43 10.20
CA THR A 6 -15.53 0.87 9.00
C THR A 6 -14.22 0.13 8.81
N CYS A 7 -13.76 0.02 7.56
CA CYS A 7 -12.41 -0.44 7.23
C CYS A 7 -11.59 0.76 6.75
N GLU A 8 -10.40 0.93 7.29
CA GLU A 8 -9.49 2.03 6.95
C GLU A 8 -8.11 1.45 6.66
N ALA A 9 -7.42 1.99 5.65
CA ALA A 9 -6.12 1.53 5.21
C ALA A 9 -5.19 2.72 4.93
N ALA A 10 -3.93 2.56 5.31
CA ALA A 10 -2.82 3.40 4.90
C ALA A 10 -1.65 2.49 4.55
N GLU A 11 -1.02 2.74 3.41
CA GLU A 11 0.06 1.91 2.85
C GLU A 11 1.18 2.79 2.32
N GLY A 12 2.42 2.33 2.49
CA GLY A 12 3.60 2.85 1.80
C GLY A 12 4.30 1.76 1.03
N ILE A 13 4.66 2.08 -0.21
CA ILE A 13 5.30 1.18 -1.16
C ILE A 13 6.68 1.72 -1.45
N LYS A 14 7.70 0.85 -1.35
CA LYS A 14 9.07 1.12 -1.79
C LYS A 14 9.43 0.12 -2.88
N ILE A 15 9.73 0.64 -4.07
CA ILE A 15 10.18 -0.17 -5.19
C ILE A 15 11.70 -0.26 -5.09
N GLU A 16 12.23 -1.40 -4.62
CA GLU A 16 13.68 -1.59 -4.57
C GLU A 16 14.26 -1.72 -5.97
N LYS A 17 13.60 -2.52 -6.82
CA LYS A 17 13.88 -2.66 -8.25
C LYS A 17 12.59 -2.98 -9.01
N GLY A 18 12.42 -2.43 -10.20
CA GLY A 18 11.26 -2.68 -11.05
C GLY A 18 11.17 -1.72 -12.23
N PHE A 19 10.27 -2.04 -13.15
CA PHE A 19 10.03 -1.22 -14.33
C PHE A 19 8.58 -1.32 -14.80
N TYR A 20 8.18 -0.39 -15.64
CA TYR A 20 6.93 -0.43 -16.40
C TYR A 20 7.25 -0.17 -17.87
N GLY A 21 7.13 -1.20 -18.72
CA GLY A 21 7.68 -1.16 -20.07
C GLY A 21 9.20 -0.91 -20.02
N ASP A 22 9.66 0.19 -20.61
CA ASP A 22 11.08 0.60 -20.57
C ASP A 22 11.39 1.64 -19.47
N ILE A 23 10.40 1.99 -18.63
CA ILE A 23 10.53 3.01 -17.59
C ILE A 23 11.01 2.36 -16.30
N SER A 24 12.22 2.67 -15.85
CA SER A 24 12.69 2.24 -14.53
C SER A 24 11.91 2.93 -13.40
N LEU A 25 11.53 2.13 -12.40
CA LEU A 25 10.85 2.56 -11.18
C LEU A 25 11.74 2.35 -9.94
N ASP A 26 13.02 2.03 -10.15
CA ASP A 26 13.98 1.71 -9.09
C ASP A 26 14.10 2.85 -8.07
N GLY A 27 14.00 2.51 -6.79
CA GLY A 27 14.14 3.45 -5.68
C GLY A 27 12.98 4.44 -5.51
N LEU A 28 11.92 4.34 -6.33
CA LEU A 28 10.72 5.15 -6.16
C LEU A 28 9.88 4.66 -4.98
N THR A 29 9.10 5.59 -4.46
CA THR A 29 8.14 5.37 -3.38
C THR A 29 6.76 5.87 -3.77
N ALA A 30 5.74 5.23 -3.23
CA ALA A 30 4.34 5.64 -3.37
C ALA A 30 3.59 5.30 -2.08
N GLY A 31 2.37 5.81 -1.95
CA GLY A 31 1.49 5.49 -0.85
C GLY A 31 0.04 5.48 -1.30
N MET A 32 -0.81 4.95 -0.43
CA MET A 32 -2.25 4.91 -0.64
C MET A 32 -2.95 5.04 0.70
N ILE A 33 -4.05 5.79 0.73
CA ILE A 33 -5.03 5.75 1.82
C ILE A 33 -6.38 5.36 1.24
N ALA A 34 -7.16 4.61 2.01
CA ALA A 34 -8.49 4.20 1.61
C ALA A 34 -9.41 3.98 2.82
N LYS A 35 -10.71 4.12 2.57
CA LYS A 35 -11.75 3.94 3.57
C LYS A 35 -12.98 3.28 2.97
N TRP A 36 -13.56 2.34 3.69
CA TRP A 36 -14.83 1.69 3.36
C TRP A 36 -15.83 1.83 4.51
N PRO A 37 -17.13 1.99 4.21
CA PRO A 37 -18.18 2.04 5.22
C PRO A 37 -18.38 0.69 5.95
N GLY A 38 -17.81 -0.38 5.41
CA GLY A 38 -17.96 -1.76 5.86
C GLY A 38 -16.76 -2.62 5.46
N PRO A 39 -16.92 -3.95 5.38
CA PRO A 39 -15.94 -4.84 4.77
C PRO A 39 -15.61 -4.45 3.33
N ILE A 40 -14.35 -4.58 2.92
CA ILE A 40 -13.87 -4.19 1.58
C ILE A 40 -14.72 -4.79 0.45
N HIS A 41 -15.13 -6.06 0.56
CA HIS A 41 -15.88 -6.75 -0.49
C HIS A 41 -17.33 -6.27 -0.67
N GLU A 42 -17.84 -5.42 0.23
CA GLU A 42 -19.14 -4.73 0.05
C GLU A 42 -19.01 -3.43 -0.77
N GLY A 43 -17.78 -3.06 -1.16
CA GLY A 43 -17.50 -1.91 -2.02
C GLY A 43 -17.82 -0.56 -1.36
N ASN A 44 -18.18 0.42 -2.19
CA ASN A 44 -18.53 1.79 -1.76
C ASN A 44 -17.41 2.52 -1.00
N GLY A 45 -16.16 2.10 -1.22
CA GLY A 45 -15.01 2.76 -0.62
C GLY A 45 -14.60 4.03 -1.33
N GLU A 46 -13.68 4.75 -0.71
CA GLU A 46 -12.94 5.87 -1.27
C GLU A 46 -11.43 5.61 -1.16
N ARG A 47 -10.66 6.07 -2.15
CA ARG A 47 -9.19 5.96 -2.15
C ARG A 47 -8.50 7.23 -2.62
N GLN A 48 -7.28 7.43 -2.14
CA GLN A 48 -6.36 8.43 -2.67
C GLN A 48 -4.97 7.80 -2.86
N ILE A 49 -4.43 7.96 -4.07
CA ILE A 49 -3.07 7.54 -4.41
C ILE A 49 -2.12 8.72 -4.13
N ILE A 50 -0.94 8.41 -3.61
CA ILE A 50 0.14 9.38 -3.41
C ILE A 50 1.39 8.85 -4.11
N ILE A 51 1.98 9.65 -4.97
CA ILE A 51 3.22 9.31 -5.67
C ILE A 51 4.33 10.27 -5.22
N ASP A 52 5.53 9.74 -4.97
CA ASP A 52 6.67 10.56 -4.56
C ASP A 52 6.99 11.64 -5.60
N ASP A 53 7.09 12.89 -5.15
CA ASP A 53 7.27 14.06 -6.02
C ASP A 53 8.57 14.06 -6.83
N ARG A 54 9.57 13.24 -6.45
CA ARG A 54 10.82 13.06 -7.22
C ARG A 54 10.63 12.23 -8.49
N SER A 55 9.49 11.56 -8.65
CA SER A 55 9.16 10.84 -9.88
C SER A 55 9.02 11.80 -11.07
N SER A 56 9.54 11.38 -12.22
CA SER A 56 9.30 12.05 -13.49
C SER A 56 7.85 11.84 -13.97
N GLN A 57 7.39 12.63 -14.93
CA GLN A 57 6.04 12.50 -15.50
C GLN A 57 5.75 11.08 -16.01
N ALA A 58 6.69 10.48 -16.75
CA ALA A 58 6.53 9.11 -17.26
C ALA A 58 6.44 8.07 -16.12
N GLN A 59 7.20 8.26 -15.04
CA GLN A 59 7.12 7.40 -13.85
C GLN A 59 5.81 7.58 -13.10
N ARG A 60 5.27 8.80 -13.02
CA ARG A 60 3.96 9.07 -12.40
C ARG A 60 2.85 8.34 -13.13
N GLU A 61 2.79 8.47 -14.45
CA GLU A 61 1.80 7.76 -15.28
C GLU A 61 1.93 6.24 -15.16
N ALA A 62 3.17 5.72 -15.15
CA ALA A 62 3.43 4.30 -14.93
C ALA A 62 2.94 3.83 -13.55
N LEU A 63 3.25 4.58 -12.49
CA LEU A 63 2.84 4.26 -11.13
C LEU A 63 1.32 4.34 -10.97
N GLU A 64 0.64 5.32 -11.55
CA GLU A 64 -0.82 5.40 -11.52
C GLU A 64 -1.47 4.16 -12.13
N LYS A 65 -0.99 3.69 -13.28
CA LYS A 65 -1.51 2.47 -13.91
C LYS A 65 -1.28 1.22 -13.07
N ILE A 66 -0.11 1.10 -12.45
CA ILE A 66 0.19 -0.01 -11.52
C ILE A 66 -0.72 0.05 -10.29
N LEU A 67 -0.80 1.20 -9.64
CA LEU A 67 -1.50 1.38 -8.35
C LEU A 67 -3.03 1.33 -8.50
N THR A 68 -3.55 1.55 -9.70
CA THR A 68 -4.96 1.33 -10.04
C THR A 68 -5.24 -0.09 -10.56
N GLY A 69 -4.19 -0.87 -10.85
CA GLY A 69 -4.32 -2.20 -11.47
C GLY A 69 -4.81 -2.16 -12.93
N GLN A 70 -4.74 -1.01 -13.60
CA GLN A 70 -5.33 -0.77 -14.91
C GLN A 70 -4.82 -1.72 -16.01
N ASP A 71 -3.55 -2.14 -15.94
CA ASP A 71 -2.92 -3.03 -16.93
C ASP A 71 -2.77 -4.47 -16.46
N THR A 72 -3.64 -4.90 -15.55
CA THR A 72 -3.64 -6.27 -15.02
C THR A 72 -4.94 -6.98 -15.40
N GLU A 73 -4.90 -8.31 -15.47
CA GLU A 73 -6.14 -9.09 -15.59
C GLU A 73 -7.04 -8.84 -14.37
N ASN A 74 -8.36 -8.94 -14.56
CA ASN A 74 -9.30 -8.75 -13.47
C ASN A 74 -8.97 -9.69 -12.31
N MET A 75 -8.97 -9.16 -11.08
CA MET A 75 -8.62 -9.88 -9.85
C MET A 75 -7.16 -10.36 -9.75
N ALA A 76 -6.28 -10.01 -10.68
CA ALA A 76 -4.89 -10.46 -10.65
C ALA A 76 -4.05 -9.76 -9.55
N THR A 77 -4.41 -8.54 -9.17
CA THR A 77 -3.66 -7.74 -8.21
C THR A 77 -4.55 -7.13 -7.13
N ILE A 78 -3.96 -6.88 -5.96
CA ILE A 78 -4.64 -6.14 -4.89
C ILE A 78 -4.98 -4.72 -5.32
N CYS A 79 -4.13 -4.08 -6.14
CA CYS A 79 -4.38 -2.76 -6.71
C CYS A 79 -5.70 -2.73 -7.52
N TRP A 80 -5.89 -3.74 -8.39
CA TRP A 80 -7.14 -3.89 -9.13
C TRP A 80 -8.35 -4.07 -8.19
N VAL A 81 -8.22 -4.94 -7.18
CA VAL A 81 -9.31 -5.20 -6.22
C VAL A 81 -9.68 -3.95 -5.44
N ILE A 82 -8.71 -3.20 -4.92
CA ILE A 82 -8.97 -1.96 -4.19
C ILE A 82 -9.59 -0.90 -5.10
N ASN A 83 -9.14 -0.81 -6.35
CA ASN A 83 -9.72 0.10 -7.33
C ASN A 83 -11.18 -0.24 -7.64
N GLU A 84 -11.52 -1.53 -7.81
CA GLU A 84 -12.90 -1.98 -8.06
C GLU A 84 -13.81 -1.81 -6.82
N MET A 85 -13.27 -2.01 -5.61
CA MET A 85 -14.01 -1.87 -4.36
C MET A 85 -14.16 -0.41 -3.90
N THR A 86 -13.69 0.56 -4.69
CA THR A 86 -13.79 1.99 -4.38
C THR A 86 -14.62 2.70 -5.46
N THR A 87 -15.61 3.46 -5.03
CA THR A 87 -16.49 4.25 -5.93
C THR A 87 -16.02 5.69 -6.04
N ILE A 88 -15.35 6.21 -5.01
CA ILE A 88 -14.77 7.56 -5.00
C ILE A 88 -13.25 7.44 -5.16
N HIS A 89 -12.73 8.00 -6.25
CA HIS A 89 -11.29 8.08 -6.50
C HIS A 89 -10.87 9.54 -6.41
N HIS A 90 -10.16 9.89 -5.33
CA HIS A 90 -9.60 11.23 -5.19
C HIS A 90 -8.43 11.44 -6.16
N GLU A 91 -8.17 12.70 -6.51
CA GLU A 91 -7.00 13.06 -7.32
C GLU A 91 -5.71 12.56 -6.69
N THR A 92 -4.80 12.06 -7.54
CA THR A 92 -3.47 11.65 -7.13
C THR A 92 -2.70 12.83 -6.54
N LEU A 93 -2.10 12.62 -5.37
CA LEU A 93 -1.20 13.60 -4.77
C LEU A 93 0.23 13.33 -5.18
N PHE A 94 0.97 14.38 -5.53
CA PHE A 94 2.41 14.33 -5.72
C PHE A 94 3.10 15.01 -4.53
N LYS A 95 3.51 14.20 -3.56
CA LYS A 95 4.11 14.64 -2.29
C LYS A 95 5.29 13.75 -1.96
N ARG A 96 6.24 14.23 -1.17
CA ARG A 96 7.34 13.40 -0.67
C ARG A 96 6.80 12.19 0.10
N VAL A 97 7.19 10.97 -0.30
CA VAL A 97 6.81 9.72 0.36
C VAL A 97 8.05 9.04 0.90
N LEU A 98 8.19 9.00 2.23
CA LEU A 98 9.29 8.30 2.90
C LEU A 98 8.80 6.94 3.36
N VAL A 99 9.46 5.87 2.90
CA VAL A 99 9.17 4.49 3.29
C VAL A 99 10.45 3.83 3.77
N GLU A 100 10.42 3.38 5.02
CA GLU A 100 11.48 2.60 5.65
C GLU A 100 10.90 1.26 6.07
N ALA A 101 11.58 0.17 5.75
CA ALA A 101 11.17 -1.16 6.15
C ALA A 101 12.40 -2.01 6.46
N ASP A 102 12.39 -2.63 7.64
CA ASP A 102 13.33 -3.65 8.07
C ASP A 102 12.54 -4.95 8.28
N ILE A 103 12.67 -5.85 7.30
CA ILE A 103 11.96 -7.12 7.27
C ILE A 103 12.43 -8.06 8.39
N ASP A 104 13.70 -7.98 8.78
CA ASP A 104 14.28 -8.84 9.80
C ASP A 104 13.82 -8.44 11.21
N SER A 105 13.77 -7.14 11.49
CA SER A 105 13.24 -6.64 12.76
C SER A 105 11.72 -6.47 12.76
N ARG A 106 11.05 -6.60 11.59
CA ARG A 106 9.60 -6.37 11.39
C ARG A 106 9.18 -4.97 11.79
N LYS A 107 10.04 -3.99 11.49
CA LYS A 107 9.77 -2.58 11.74
C LYS A 107 9.58 -1.88 10.41
N GLY A 108 8.62 -0.96 10.38
CA GLY A 108 8.37 -0.15 9.20
C GLY A 108 7.92 1.24 9.60
N ARG A 109 8.17 2.19 8.71
CA ARG A 109 7.68 3.55 8.83
C ARG A 109 7.28 4.06 7.46
N VAL A 110 6.15 4.74 7.42
CA VAL A 110 5.73 5.52 6.26
C VAL A 110 5.41 6.92 6.74
N ASN A 111 5.95 7.93 6.07
CA ASN A 111 5.63 9.32 6.33
C ASN A 111 5.34 10.05 5.01
N VAL A 112 4.13 10.60 4.94
CA VAL A 112 3.69 11.50 3.87
C VAL A 112 3.20 12.78 4.53
N GLU A 113 3.97 13.85 4.35
CA GLU A 113 3.73 15.13 5.02
C GLU A 113 2.31 15.67 4.73
N ASP A 114 1.60 16.05 5.80
CA ASP A 114 0.20 16.50 5.83
C ASP A 114 -0.84 15.48 5.33
N VAL A 115 -0.49 14.21 5.14
CA VAL A 115 -1.43 13.17 4.71
C VAL A 115 -1.56 12.08 5.78
N PHE A 116 -0.49 11.33 6.05
CA PHE A 116 -0.50 10.29 7.09
C PHE A 116 0.90 9.93 7.56
N HIS A 117 0.94 9.36 8.77
CA HIS A 117 2.12 8.71 9.36
C HIS A 117 1.73 7.31 9.84
N LEU A 118 2.59 6.33 9.56
CA LEU A 118 2.40 4.93 9.94
C LEU A 118 3.70 4.41 10.55
N ASP A 119 3.62 3.79 11.73
CA ASP A 119 4.66 2.95 12.29
C ASP A 119 4.16 1.51 12.36
N ALA A 120 4.97 0.57 11.86
CA ALA A 120 4.75 -0.86 11.99
C ALA A 120 5.76 -1.43 12.99
N GLU A 121 5.29 -2.20 13.96
CA GLU A 121 6.12 -2.90 14.95
C GLU A 121 5.69 -4.36 15.10
N PRO A 122 6.60 -5.26 15.52
CA PRO A 122 6.23 -6.65 15.78
C PRO A 122 5.23 -6.75 16.93
N ILE A 123 4.31 -7.71 16.82
CA ILE A 123 3.47 -8.13 17.95
C ILE A 123 4.39 -8.54 19.10
N LYS A 124 4.11 -8.05 20.31
CA LYS A 124 4.88 -8.37 21.52
C LYS A 124 4.25 -9.56 22.24
N ASN A 125 5.09 -10.41 22.83
CA ASN A 125 4.62 -11.45 23.75
C ASN A 125 3.96 -10.76 24.97
N PRO A 126 2.70 -11.10 25.33
CA PRO A 126 1.99 -10.40 26.40
C PRO A 126 2.57 -10.65 27.80
N VAL A 127 3.41 -11.67 27.97
CA VAL A 127 4.06 -12.00 29.25
C VAL A 127 5.46 -11.42 29.34
N THR A 128 6.29 -11.58 28.29
CA THR A 128 7.71 -11.15 28.33
C THR A 128 7.95 -9.77 27.76
N GLY A 129 7.02 -9.23 26.96
CA GLY A 129 7.18 -7.97 26.22
C GLY A 129 8.11 -8.05 25.01
N GLU A 130 8.75 -9.22 24.77
CA GLU A 130 9.68 -9.41 23.66
C GLU A 130 8.95 -9.49 22.31
N ALA A 131 9.67 -9.16 21.24
CA ALA A 131 9.15 -9.26 19.88
C ALA A 131 8.81 -10.72 19.53
N HIS A 132 7.53 -10.99 19.31
CA HIS A 132 7.03 -12.28 18.88
C HIS A 132 7.23 -12.42 17.36
N ARG A 133 7.78 -13.56 16.91
CA ARG A 133 7.89 -13.89 15.49
C ARG A 133 7.12 -15.17 15.21
N VAL A 134 6.08 -15.05 14.39
CA VAL A 134 5.35 -16.18 13.82
C VAL A 134 5.74 -16.28 12.34
N ARG A 135 6.05 -17.50 11.87
CA ARG A 135 6.29 -17.80 10.46
C ARG A 135 5.27 -18.84 10.02
N VAL A 136 4.46 -18.49 9.04
CA VAL A 136 3.54 -19.43 8.37
C VAL A 136 4.21 -19.82 7.07
N ASP A 137 4.38 -21.13 6.86
CA ASP A 137 4.87 -21.70 5.62
C ASP A 137 3.69 -22.42 4.95
N ILE A 138 3.34 -21.99 3.74
CA ILE A 138 2.32 -22.64 2.91
C ILE A 138 3.05 -23.18 1.67
N PRO A 139 3.63 -24.39 1.77
CA PRO A 139 4.60 -24.87 0.78
C PRO A 139 3.98 -25.16 -0.60
N ASN A 140 2.65 -25.20 -0.71
CA ASN A 140 1.92 -25.48 -1.95
C ASN A 140 0.79 -24.45 -2.17
N VAL A 141 1.14 -23.17 -2.32
CA VAL A 141 0.20 -22.17 -2.84
C VAL A 141 0.16 -22.26 -4.37
N PHE A 142 -0.88 -22.93 -4.88
CA PHE A 142 -1.22 -23.18 -6.29
C PHE A 142 -0.17 -23.92 -7.14
#